data_AF-A0A967PFP0-F1
#
_entry.id   AF-A0A967PFP0-F1
#
_cell.length_a   1.000
_cell.length_b   1.000
_cell.length_c   1.000
_cell.angle_alpha   90.00
_cell.angle_beta   90.00
_cell.angle_gamma   90.00
#
_symmetry.space_group_name_H-M   'P 1'
#
loop_
_entity.id
_entity.type
_entity.pdbx_description
1 polymer ?
#
loop_
_entity_poly.entity_id
_entity_poly.type
_entity_poly.pdbx_seq_one_letter_code
_entity_poly.pdbx_strand_id
1 'polypeptide(L)'
;AFGVESKNLRQAFALDLLLNPDVPAVSIMGPPGTGKTFLALAAGLEQVLEAGRYRKVSVYRPLVAVGRQEVGYLPGDLDEKL
;
A
#
# COMPACT_ATOMS: atom_id res chain seq x y z
N ALA A 1 2.67 7.95 11.39
CA ALA A 1 3.37 6.64 11.29
C ALA A 1 4.63 6.82 10.45
N PHE A 2 5.81 6.62 11.02
CA PHE A 2 7.10 6.70 10.35
C PHE A 2 7.29 8.03 9.58
N GLY A 3 6.99 9.14 10.27
CA GLY A 3 6.99 10.49 9.68
C GLY A 3 5.87 10.78 8.66
N VAL A 4 4.96 9.83 8.42
CA VAL A 4 3.81 10.00 7.52
C VAL A 4 2.57 10.45 8.28
N GLU A 5 1.97 11.53 7.77
CA GLU A 5 0.68 12.06 8.20
C GLU A 5 -0.43 11.76 7.20
N SER A 6 -1.65 11.54 7.70
CA SER A 6 -2.83 11.35 6.85
C SER A 6 -3.24 12.66 6.18
N LYS A 7 -3.52 12.62 4.87
CA LYS A 7 -4.00 13.81 4.11
C LYS A 7 -5.52 13.98 4.13
N ASN A 8 -6.25 12.96 4.57
CA ASN A 8 -7.71 12.99 4.65
C ASN A 8 -8.20 11.94 5.65
N LEU A 9 -9.50 12.03 5.98
CA LEU A 9 -10.15 11.19 6.97
C LEU A 9 -10.05 9.69 6.66
N ARG A 10 -10.12 9.29 5.38
CA ARG A 10 -10.00 7.87 4.99
C ARG A 10 -8.59 7.32 5.28
N GLN A 11 -7.56 8.12 5.07
CA GLN A 11 -6.20 7.74 5.43
C GLN A 11 -5.97 7.73 6.95
N ALA A 12 -6.62 8.65 7.67
CA ALA A 12 -6.58 8.67 9.14
C ALA A 12 -7.16 7.37 9.71
N PHE A 13 -8.35 6.97 9.27
CA PHE A 13 -8.95 5.69 9.66
C PHE A 13 -8.08 4.48 9.28
N ALA A 14 -7.49 4.49 8.08
CA ALA A 14 -6.60 3.41 7.67
C ALA A 14 -5.37 3.29 8.57
N LEU A 15 -4.72 4.40 8.92
CA LEU A 15 -3.58 4.41 9.83
C LEU A 15 -3.96 3.98 11.24
N ASP A 16 -5.10 4.44 11.75
CA ASP A 16 -5.61 4.05 13.07
C ASP A 16 -5.75 2.52 13.17
N LEU A 17 -6.43 1.90 12.19
CA LEU A 17 -6.57 0.45 12.12
C LEU A 17 -5.23 -0.28 11.93
N LEU A 18 -4.34 0.24 11.10
CA LEU A 18 -3.03 -0.40 10.82
C LEU A 18 -2.07 -0.38 12.02
N LEU A 19 -2.23 0.59 12.94
CA LEU A 19 -1.38 0.74 14.12
C LEU A 19 -1.97 0.07 15.37
N ASN A 20 -3.25 -0.32 15.32
CA ASN A 20 -3.97 -0.94 16.42
C ASN A 20 -3.56 -2.42 16.61
N PRO A 21 -2.90 -2.80 17.72
CA PRO A 21 -2.47 -4.18 17.97
C PRO A 21 -3.62 -5.16 18.22
N ASP A 22 -4.81 -4.67 18.57
CA ASP A 22 -5.99 -5.52 18.82
C ASP A 22 -6.69 -5.93 17.50
N VAL A 23 -6.27 -5.36 16.36
CA VAL A 23 -6.79 -5.68 15.03
C VAL A 23 -5.77 -6.56 14.29
N PRO A 24 -5.99 -7.90 14.22
CA PRO A 24 -4.98 -8.83 13.71
C PRO A 24 -4.79 -8.77 12.19
N ALA A 25 -5.75 -8.23 11.46
CA ALA A 25 -5.70 -8.11 10.00
C ALA A 25 -6.50 -6.90 9.53
N VAL A 26 -5.94 -6.15 8.56
CA VAL A 26 -6.56 -4.98 7.96
C VAL A 26 -6.59 -5.17 6.44
N SER A 27 -7.78 -5.02 5.84
CA SER A 27 -7.95 -4.96 4.38
C SER A 27 -8.31 -3.54 3.97
N ILE A 28 -7.54 -2.97 3.05
CA ILE A 28 -7.73 -1.58 2.59
C ILE A 28 -8.15 -1.59 1.12
N MET A 29 -9.37 -1.12 0.86
CA MET A 29 -9.91 -0.96 -0.48
C MET A 29 -10.01 0.52 -0.87
N GLY A 30 -9.88 0.80 -2.17
CA GLY A 30 -10.08 2.14 -2.70
C GLY A 30 -9.41 2.35 -4.05
N PRO A 31 -9.68 3.49 -4.71
CA PRO A 31 -9.15 3.79 -6.04
C PRO A 31 -7.63 3.69 -6.15
N PRO A 32 -7.07 3.48 -7.36
CA PRO A 32 -5.63 3.61 -7.58
C PRO A 32 -5.08 4.97 -7.13
N GLY A 33 -3.83 5.02 -6.69
CA GLY A 33 -3.18 6.28 -6.28
C GLY A 33 -3.58 6.84 -4.91
N THR A 34 -4.49 6.22 -4.15
CA THR A 34 -4.95 6.74 -2.85
C THR A 34 -4.02 6.47 -1.65
N GLY A 35 -2.84 5.88 -1.90
CA GLY A 35 -1.81 5.68 -0.87
C GLY A 35 -1.93 4.39 -0.04
N LYS A 36 -2.79 3.44 -0.41
CA LYS A 36 -3.02 2.18 0.35
C LYS A 36 -1.72 1.45 0.72
N THR A 37 -0.90 1.12 -0.28
CA THR A 37 0.39 0.43 -0.08
C THR A 37 1.37 1.29 0.71
N PHE A 38 1.41 2.59 0.43
CA PHE A 38 2.28 3.53 1.13
C PHE A 38 1.97 3.61 2.62
N LEU A 39 0.69 3.72 2.99
CA LEU A 39 0.25 3.75 4.40
C LEU A 39 0.53 2.43 5.12
N ALA A 40 0.30 1.28 4.45
CA ALA A 40 0.61 -0.03 5.01
C ALA A 40 2.11 -0.21 5.29
N LEU A 41 2.97 0.27 4.39
CA LEU A 41 4.42 0.26 4.59
C LEU A 41 4.85 1.19 5.73
N ALA A 42 4.32 2.42 5.78
CA ALA A 42 4.63 3.36 6.84
C ALA A 42 4.23 2.81 8.23
N ALA A 43 3.06 2.21 8.36
CA ALA A 43 2.62 1.58 9.60
C ALA A 43 3.44 0.33 9.97
N GLY A 44 3.86 -0.47 8.98
CA GLY A 44 4.73 -1.62 9.20
C GLY A 44 6.13 -1.21 9.66
N LEU A 45 6.71 -0.17 9.05
CA LEU A 45 8.01 0.37 9.43
C LEU A 45 7.97 1.03 10.81
N GLU A 46 6.94 1.82 11.12
CA GLU A 46 6.72 2.38 12.46
C GLU A 46 6.76 1.29 13.53
N GLN A 47 6.05 0.19 13.32
CA GLN A 47 5.95 -0.88 14.33
C GLN A 47 7.22 -1.71 14.47
N VAL A 48 8.11 -1.72 13.48
CA VAL A 48 9.37 -2.48 13.50
C VAL A 48 10.54 -1.61 13.95
N LEU A 49 10.70 -0.43 13.36
CA LEU A 49 11.89 0.42 13.53
C LEU A 49 11.75 1.40 14.69
N GLU A 50 10.58 2.00 14.87
CA GLU A 50 10.36 3.04 15.91
C GLU A 50 9.81 2.41 17.20
N ALA A 51 8.70 1.67 17.10
CA ALA A 51 8.05 1.08 18.27
C ALA A 51 8.70 -0.22 18.76
N GLY A 52 9.53 -0.87 17.92
CA GLY A 52 10.18 -2.15 18.25
C GLY A 52 9.22 -3.31 18.58
N ARG A 53 7.93 -3.18 18.23
CA ARG A 53 6.87 -4.16 18.53
C ARG A 53 7.07 -5.47 17.75
N TYR A 54 7.59 -5.37 16.53
CA TYR A 54 7.86 -6.51 15.68
C TYR A 54 9.33 -6.55 15.23
N ARG A 55 9.84 -7.75 14.99
CA ARG A 55 11.24 -7.95 14.58
C ARG A 55 11.51 -7.61 13.12
N LYS A 56 10.52 -7.80 12.24
CA LYS A 56 10.65 -7.61 10.79
C LYS A 56 9.31 -7.30 10.14
N VAL A 57 9.36 -6.54 9.05
CA VAL A 57 8.25 -6.38 8.10
C VAL A 57 8.55 -7.21 6.85
N SER A 58 7.54 -7.86 6.28
CA SER A 58 7.67 -8.62 5.03
C SER A 58 6.60 -8.15 4.06
N VAL A 59 7.01 -7.85 2.83
CA VAL A 59 6.13 -7.27 1.80
C VAL A 59 6.04 -8.25 0.65
N TYR A 60 4.82 -8.69 0.34
CA TYR A 60 4.54 -9.55 -0.79
C TYR A 60 3.79 -8.77 -1.86
N ARG A 61 4.35 -8.71 -3.07
CA ARG A 61 3.69 -8.17 -4.26
C ARG A 61 3.51 -9.32 -5.25
N PRO A 62 2.28 -9.77 -5.54
CA PRO A 62 2.08 -10.79 -6.57
C PRO A 62 2.54 -10.24 -7.92
N LEU A 63 3.37 -11.03 -8.61
CA LEU A 63 3.90 -10.69 -9.95
C LEU A 63 2.83 -10.85 -11.05
N VAL A 64 1.76 -11.59 -10.76
CA VAL A 64 0.69 -11.88 -11.70
C VAL A 64 -0.52 -11.02 -11.34
N ALA A 65 -0.96 -10.19 -12.29
CA ALA A 65 -2.26 -9.52 -12.18
C ALA A 65 -3.35 -10.60 -12.08
N VAL A 66 -4.02 -10.68 -10.93
CA VAL A 66 -5.19 -11.54 -10.79
C VAL A 66 -6.34 -10.83 -11.51
N GLY A 67 -6.61 -11.29 -12.73
CA GLY A 67 -7.53 -10.64 -13.66
C GLY A 67 -6.77 -10.06 -14.84
N ARG A 68 -7.34 -10.24 -16.04
CA ARG A 68 -6.82 -9.84 -17.36
C ARG A 68 -6.65 -8.32 -17.52
N GLN A 69 -5.89 -7.67 -16.65
CA GLN A 69 -5.36 -6.35 -16.95
C GLN A 69 -4.01 -6.59 -17.60
N GLU A 70 -4.05 -6.66 -18.93
CA GLU A 70 -2.84 -6.51 -19.73
C GLU A 70 -2.08 -5.29 -19.21
N VAL A 71 -0.81 -5.51 -18.88
CA VAL A 71 0.17 -4.46 -18.64
C VAL A 71 0.00 -3.44 -19.76
N GLY A 72 -0.21 -2.18 -19.40
CA GLY A 72 -0.60 -1.13 -20.33
C GLY A 72 0.21 -1.15 -21.62
N TYR A 73 -0.42 -1.59 -22.69
CA TYR A 73 0.00 -1.27 -24.04
C TYR A 73 -0.70 0.04 -24.39
N LEU A 74 0.08 1.08 -24.71
CA LEU A 74 -0.45 2.21 -25.48
C LEU A 74 -0.87 1.62 -26.85
N PRO A 75 -2.17 1.60 -27.19
CA PRO A 75 -2.61 1.12 -28.50
C PRO A 75 -1.95 1.96 -29.59
N GLY A 76 -1.39 1.29 -30.59
CA GLY A 76 -0.67 1.90 -31.71
C GLY A 76 0.47 1.02 -32.20
N ASP A 77 0.65 0.95 -33.52
CA ASP A 77 1.66 0.10 -34.17
C ASP A 77 3.08 0.66 -33.95
N LEU A 78 4.12 -0.15 -34.18
CA LEU A 78 5.51 0.25 -33.93
C LEU A 78 5.89 1.57 -34.65
N ASP A 79 5.30 1.78 -35.83
CA ASP A 79 5.52 2.95 -36.67
C ASP A 79 4.90 4.25 -36.09
N GLU A 80 3.89 4.16 -35.22
CA GLU A 80 3.32 5.34 -34.52
C GLU A 80 4.17 5.76 -33.31
N LYS A 81 5.20 4.98 -32.97
CA LYS A 81 6.09 5.19 -31.82
C LYS A 81 7.51 5.63 -32.21
N LEU A 82 7.82 5.74 -33.50
CA LEU A 82 9.11 6.20 -34.04
C LEU A 82 9.03 7.62 -34.63
#